data_AF-A0A060UV95-F1
#
_entry.id   AF-A0A060UV95-F1
#
_cell.length_a   1.000
_cell.length_b   1.000
_cell.length_c   1.000
_cell.angle_alpha   90.00
_cell.angle_beta   90.00
_cell.angle_gamma   90.00
#
_symmetry.space_group_name_H-M   'P 1'
#
loop_
_entity.id
_entity.type
_entity.pdbx_description
1 polymer ?
#
loop_
_entity_poly.entity_id
_entity_poly.type
_entity_poly.pdbx_seq_one_letter_code
_entity_poly.pdbx_strand_id
1 'polypeptide(L)' 'MGAVLAAELLNSAVESIADLVNPEYHPLVARAKDYGAAAVLVLSIAAVLIAALLLWRRFHMGF' A
#
# COMPACT_ATOMS: atom_id res chain seq x y z
N MET A 1 -10.20 -4.92 -0.36
CA MET A 1 -9.30 -4.84 0.81
C MET A 1 -8.17 -5.88 0.75
N GLY A 2 -8.41 -7.13 0.32
CA GLY A 2 -7.33 -8.14 0.20
C GLY A 2 -6.10 -7.71 -0.60
N ALA A 3 -6.27 -6.93 -1.68
CA ALA A 3 -5.15 -6.40 -2.46
C ALA A 3 -4.24 -5.43 -1.68
N VAL A 4 -4.81 -4.61 -0.79
CA VAL A 4 -4.04 -3.67 0.06
C VAL A 4 -3.22 -4.45 1.08
N LEU A 5 -3.84 -5.46 1.72
CA LEU A 5 -3.16 -6.33 2.68
C LEU A 5 -2.04 -7.15 2.02
N ALA A 6 -2.28 -7.66 0.81
CA ALA A 6 -1.26 -8.36 0.03
C ALA A 6 -0.09 -7.42 -0.31
N ALA A 7 -0.37 -6.18 -0.72
CA ALA A 7 0.67 -5.19 -1.00
C ALA A 7 1.49 -4.82 0.24
N GLU A 8 0.86 -4.67 1.41
CA GLU A 8 1.55 -4.41 2.67
C GLU A 8 2.47 -5.56 3.06
N LEU A 9 1.98 -6.80 3.00
CA LEU A 9 2.79 -8.00 3.29
C LEU A 9 3.99 -8.12 2.33
N LEU A 10 3.79 -7.83 1.04
CA LEU A 10 4.87 -7.80 0.06
C LEU A 10 5.87 -6.67 0.37
N ASN A 11 5.41 -5.48 0.76
CA ASN A 11 6.27 -4.37 1.15
C ASN A 11 7.16 -4.76 2.34
N SER A 12 6.58 -5.32 3.41
CA SER A 12 7.33 -5.80 4.58
C SER A 12 8.30 -6.93 4.25
N ALA A 13 7.95 -7.82 3.33
CA ALA A 13 8.84 -8.89 2.87
C ALA A 13 10.06 -8.33 2.12
N VAL A 14 9.85 -7.37 1.21
CA VAL A 14 10.94 -6.69 0.50
C VAL A 14 11.80 -5.89 1.46
N GLU A 15 11.20 -5.20 2.42
CA GLU A 15 11.92 -4.47 3.46
C GLU A 15 12.81 -5.39 4.30
N SER A 16 12.30 -6.55 4.71
CA SER A 16 13.07 -7.56 5.47
C SER A 16 14.26 -8.09 4.67
N ILE A 17 14.09 -8.30 3.35
CA ILE A 17 15.19 -8.71 2.47
C ILE A 17 16.20 -7.57 2.33
N ALA A 18 15.75 -6.33 2.19
CA ALA A 18 16.62 -5.16 2.06
C ALA A 18 17.48 -4.96 3.32
N ASP A 19 16.91 -5.15 4.51
CA ASP A 19 17.63 -5.08 5.79
C ASP A 19 18.65 -6.22 5.96
N LEU A 20 18.34 -7.41 5.43
CA LEU A 20 19.30 -8.52 5.40
C LEU A 20 20.47 -8.24 4.45
N VAL A 21 20.20 -7.68 3.28
CA VAL A 21 21.22 -7.39 2.24
C VAL A 21 22.07 -6.18 2.59
N ASN A 22 21.49 -5.19 3.28
CA ASN A 22 22.17 -3.95 3.66
C ASN A 22 21.93 -3.62 5.14
N PRO A 23 22.72 -4.23 6.05
CA PRO A 23 22.55 -4.06 7.50
C PRO A 23 22.86 -2.64 8.00
N GLU A 24 23.70 -1.91 7.26
CA GLU A 24 24.00 -0.50 7.51
C GLU A 24 23.12 0.42 6.64
N TYR A 25 22.94 1.66 7.10
CA TYR A 25 22.15 2.63 6.36
C TYR A 25 22.73 2.87 4.95
N HIS A 26 21.90 2.64 3.93
CA HIS A 26 22.23 2.98 2.55
C HIS A 26 21.13 3.87 1.94
N PRO A 27 21.49 5.06 1.41
CA PRO A 27 20.50 6.05 0.97
C PRO A 27 19.57 5.54 -0.16
N LEU A 28 20.05 4.63 -1.01
CA LEU A 28 19.20 3.99 -2.02
C LEU A 28 18.19 3.00 -1.41
N VAL A 29 18.56 2.28 -0.36
CA VAL A 29 17.66 1.33 0.33
C VAL A 29 16.58 2.10 1.05
N ALA A 30 16.92 3.21 1.71
CA ALA A 30 15.95 4.11 2.32
C ALA A 30 14.88 4.58 1.31
N ARG A 31 15.31 5.06 0.13
CA ARG A 31 14.38 5.46 -0.94
C ARG A 31 13.53 4.30 -1.45
N ALA A 32 14.10 3.11 -1.57
CA ALA A 32 13.36 1.93 -2.01
C ALA A 32 12.23 1.56 -1.02
N LYS A 33 12.51 1.63 0.28
CA LYS A 33 11.51 1.44 1.35
C LYS A 33 10.41 2.49 1.28
N ASP A 34 10.77 3.76 1.09
CA ASP A 34 9.80 4.85 0.94
C ASP A 34 8.87 4.64 -0.26
N TYR A 35 9.40 4.16 -1.40
CA TYR A 35 8.60 3.85 -2.58
C TYR A 35 7.64 2.67 -2.34
N GLY A 36 8.09 1.65 -1.61
CA GLY A 36 7.26 0.53 -1.23
C GLY A 36 6.07 0.96 -0.36
N ALA A 37 6.32 1.77 0.68
CA ALA A 37 5.26 2.35 1.51
C ALA A 37 4.32 3.26 0.70
N ALA A 38 4.85 4.08 -0.21
CA ALA A 38 4.04 4.93 -1.08
C ALA A 38 3.13 4.11 -2.01
N ALA A 39 3.59 2.96 -2.52
CA ALA A 39 2.76 2.07 -3.33
C ALA A 39 1.56 1.51 -2.55
N VAL A 40 1.77 1.11 -1.29
CA VAL A 40 0.67 0.64 -0.43
C VAL A 40 -0.32 1.77 -0.12
N LEU A 41 0.18 2.99 0.11
CA LEU A 41 -0.67 4.17 0.31
C LEU A 41 -1.57 4.43 -0.90
N VAL A 42 -1.02 4.40 -2.11
CA VAL A 42 -1.79 4.59 -3.36
C VAL A 42 -2.90 3.55 -3.49
N LEU A 43 -2.58 2.27 -3.23
CA LEU A 43 -3.58 1.19 -3.25
C LEU A 43 -4.65 1.38 -2.17
N SER A 44 -4.27 1.84 -0.99
CA SER A 44 -5.19 2.12 0.11
C SER A 44 -6.17 3.24 -0.25
N ILE A 45 -5.68 4.33 -0.85
CA ILE A 45 -6.51 5.43 -1.34
C ILE A 45 -7.48 4.92 -2.40
N ALA A 46 -7.01 4.15 -3.38
CA ALA A 46 -7.87 3.57 -4.41
C ALA A 46 -8.98 2.69 -3.79
N ALA A 47 -8.65 1.88 -2.79
CA ALA A 47 -9.63 1.05 -2.10
C ALA A 47 -10.70 1.88 -1.36
N VAL A 48 -10.32 2.98 -0.71
CA VAL A 48 -11.25 3.92 -0.06
C VAL A 48 -12.14 4.60 -1.11
N LEU A 49 -11.58 5.06 -2.23
CA LEU A 49 -12.36 5.70 -3.30
C LEU A 49 -13.42 4.75 -3.89
N ILE A 50 -13.05 3.49 -4.13
CA ILE A 50 -13.99 2.48 -4.61
C ILE A 50 -15.10 2.25 -3.59
N ALA A 51 -14.75 2.12 -2.30
CA ALA A 51 -15.73 1.94 -1.23
C ALA A 51 -16.69 3.15 -1.14
N ALA A 52 -16.15 4.37 -1.22
CA ALA A 52 -16.94 5.61 -1.22
C ALA A 52 -17.89 5.68 -2.41
N LEU A 53 -17.43 5.33 -3.62
CA LEU A 53 -18.26 5.31 -4.82
C LEU A 53 -19.40 4.29 -4.72
N LEU A 54 -19.11 3.10 -4.19
CA LEU A 54 -20.14 2.07 -3.96
C LEU A 54 -21.18 2.52 -2.95
N LEU A 55 -20.74 3.17 -1.86
CA LEU A 55 -21.62 3.72 -0.84
C LEU A 55 -22.49 4.85 -1.41
N TRP A 56 -21.88 5.79 -2.14
CA TRP A 56 -22.58 6.86 -2.84
C TRP A 56 -23.65 6.33 -3.79
N ARG A 57 -23.29 5.35 -4.63
CA ARG A 57 -24.23 4.69 -5.54
C ARG A 57 -25.39 4.05 -4.78
N ARG A 58 -25.11 3.40 -3.64
CA ARG A 58 -26.12 2.76 -2.80
C ARG A 58 -27.11 3.76 -2.18
N PHE A 59 -26.65 4.96 -1.83
CA PHE A 59 -27.53 6.03 -1.33
C PHE A 59 -28.34 6.68 -2.45
N HIS A 60 -27.77 6.86 -3.65
CA HIS A 60 -28.48 7.55 -4.73
C HIS A 60 -29.49 6.67 -5.50
N MET A 61 -29.27 5.35 -5.59
CA MET A 61 -30.21 4.40 -6.21
C MET A 61 -31.19 3.76 -5.21
N GLY A 62 -31.31 4.32 -4.01
CA GLY A 62 -32.16 3.82 -2.94
C GLY A 62 -33.21 4.84 -2.49
N PHE A 63 -33.91 5.48 -3.42
CA PHE A 63 -35.18 6.20 -3.24
C PHE A 63 -35.99 6.12 -4.53
#